data_AF-A0A7G8HFZ5-F1
#
_entry.id   AF-A0A7G8HFZ5-F1
#
_cell.length_a   1.000
_cell.length_b   1.000
_cell.length_c   1.000
_cell.angle_alpha   90.00
_cell.angle_beta   90.00
_cell.angle_gamma   90.00
#
_symmetry.space_group_name_H-M   'P 1'
#
loop_
_entity.id
_entity.type
_entity.pdbx_description
1 polymer ?
#
loop_
_entity_poly.entity_id
_entity_poly.type
_entity_poly.pdbx_seq_one_letter_code
_entity_poly.pdbx_strand_id
1 'polypeptide(L)'
;MMAKTISAALALVGMSLAAPVAYALEPEMVDGKFKEVRVLTPVTKAGELKPLKQAGMVAFFSPLAADLFAQEWRKRPGNEGEFRVAPLALTQFESAYLAAKESNSDLAKTYVPDPAQIPAVVGLQLQQGRTMEEARSLARREPYVFCPDPLVRITQTQDGKSSTVVPCAFTFTSMALLVNRTNQNAKAPTVLRAYSLQEMVQFLSEQSGDDARNLVIASPIAAPTAEN
;
A
#
# COMPACT_ATOMS: atom_id res chain seq x y z
N MET A 1 1.67 35.77 -77.70
CA MET A 1 2.75 35.02 -77.00
C MET A 1 2.31 34.88 -75.56
N MET A 2 1.69 33.77 -75.14
CA MET A 2 2.27 32.46 -74.76
C MET A 2 3.13 32.46 -73.46
N ALA A 3 2.84 31.43 -72.64
CA ALA A 3 3.55 30.86 -71.48
C ALA A 3 3.34 31.57 -70.11
N LYS A 4 2.61 30.93 -69.16
CA LYS A 4 3.05 29.93 -68.15
C LYS A 4 4.01 30.56 -67.12
N THR A 5 3.85 30.42 -65.79
CA THR A 5 3.93 29.15 -65.04
C THR A 5 3.48 29.32 -63.57
N ILE A 6 3.05 28.21 -62.96
CA ILE A 6 2.67 27.95 -61.57
C ILE A 6 3.92 27.74 -60.67
N SER A 7 3.88 28.14 -59.40
CA SER A 7 4.62 27.55 -58.25
C SER A 7 4.16 28.24 -56.94
N ALA A 8 4.10 27.65 -55.75
CA ALA A 8 4.08 26.28 -55.26
C ALA A 8 3.68 26.40 -53.77
N ALA A 9 2.85 25.47 -53.28
CA ALA A 9 2.48 25.40 -51.87
C ALA A 9 3.67 24.99 -51.00
N LEU A 10 3.78 25.56 -49.79
CA LEU A 10 4.49 24.92 -48.69
C LEU A 10 3.61 25.02 -47.42
N ALA A 11 2.74 24.03 -47.26
CA ALA A 11 2.08 23.76 -46.00
C ALA A 11 3.12 23.12 -45.06
N LEU A 12 3.58 23.86 -44.07
CA LEU A 12 4.31 23.31 -42.93
C LEU A 12 3.30 22.56 -42.05
N VAL A 13 3.14 21.27 -42.34
CA VAL A 13 2.55 20.30 -41.40
C VAL A 13 3.56 20.13 -40.28
N GLY A 14 3.40 20.96 -39.23
CA GLY A 14 4.02 20.70 -37.95
C GLY A 14 3.42 19.43 -37.37
N MET A 15 4.08 18.29 -37.60
CA MET A 15 3.90 17.11 -36.77
C MET A 15 4.41 17.46 -35.37
N SER A 16 3.54 18.04 -34.55
CA SER A 16 3.74 18.05 -33.10
C SER A 16 3.64 16.61 -32.64
N LEU A 17 4.79 15.98 -32.43
CA LEU A 17 4.95 14.74 -31.68
C LEU A 17 4.27 14.96 -30.32
N ALA A 18 3.07 14.39 -30.17
CA ALA A 18 2.45 14.25 -28.86
C ALA A 18 3.38 13.36 -28.03
N ALA A 19 4.10 13.97 -27.09
CA ALA A 19 4.75 13.21 -26.03
C ALA A 19 3.68 12.32 -25.38
N PRO A 20 3.99 11.05 -25.05
CA PRO A 20 3.04 10.23 -24.33
C PRO A 20 2.81 10.91 -22.98
N VAL A 21 1.63 11.51 -22.82
CA VAL A 21 1.16 11.97 -21.52
C VAL A 21 1.09 10.69 -20.71
N ALA A 22 2.01 10.55 -19.76
CA ALA A 22 1.93 9.45 -18.82
C ALA A 22 0.60 9.67 -18.08
N TYR A 23 -0.37 8.80 -18.36
CA TYR A 23 -1.64 8.83 -17.66
C TYR A 23 -1.45 8.22 -16.28
N ALA A 24 -2.10 8.83 -15.28
CA ALA A 24 -2.32 8.26 -13.96
C ALA A 24 -2.76 6.79 -14.04
N LEU A 25 -2.50 6.00 -12.99
CA LEU A 25 -3.03 4.64 -12.96
C LEU A 25 -4.56 4.67 -12.87
N GLU A 26 -5.21 3.87 -13.72
CA GLU A 26 -6.66 3.61 -13.61
C GLU A 26 -7.00 3.01 -12.24
N PRO A 27 -8.19 3.27 -11.68
CA PRO A 27 -8.58 2.79 -10.35
C PRO A 27 -8.40 1.28 -10.15
N GLU A 28 -8.73 0.47 -11.16
CA GLU A 28 -8.55 -0.99 -11.11
C GLU A 28 -7.07 -1.41 -10.97
N MET A 29 -6.15 -0.65 -11.57
CA MET A 29 -4.71 -0.91 -11.43
C MET A 29 -4.20 -0.53 -10.04
N VAL A 30 -4.76 0.54 -9.45
CA VAL A 30 -4.45 0.94 -8.07
C VAL A 30 -4.93 -0.14 -7.11
N ASP A 31 -6.17 -0.61 -7.23
CA ASP A 31 -6.71 -1.72 -6.44
C ASP A 31 -5.88 -3.01 -6.61
N GLY A 32 -5.42 -3.26 -7.83
CA GLY A 32 -4.50 -4.35 -8.16
C GLY A 32 -3.20 -4.34 -7.35
N LYS A 33 -2.70 -3.16 -6.93
CA LYS A 33 -1.49 -3.06 -6.09
C LYS A 33 -1.70 -3.57 -4.67
N PHE A 34 -2.93 -3.56 -4.19
CA PHE A 34 -3.29 -4.00 -2.84
C PHE A 34 -3.87 -5.42 -2.80
N LYS A 35 -4.10 -6.06 -3.97
CA LYS A 35 -4.73 -7.38 -4.06
C LYS A 35 -3.99 -8.47 -3.28
N GLU A 36 -2.67 -8.43 -3.28
CA GLU A 36 -1.82 -9.39 -2.57
C GLU A 36 -1.53 -8.98 -1.11
N VAL A 37 -1.95 -7.79 -0.70
CA VAL A 37 -1.79 -7.32 0.68
C VAL A 37 -2.81 -8.06 1.55
N ARG A 38 -2.32 -8.78 2.55
CA ARG A 38 -3.15 -9.52 3.50
C ARG A 38 -3.11 -8.88 4.88
N VAL A 39 -4.24 -8.90 5.55
CA VAL A 39 -4.42 -8.47 6.94
C VAL A 39 -5.02 -9.61 7.75
N LEU A 40 -4.84 -9.61 9.07
CA LEU A 40 -5.57 -10.52 9.94
C LEU A 40 -6.88 -9.83 10.34
N THR A 41 -8.00 -10.55 10.27
CA THR A 41 -9.31 -10.06 10.71
C THR A 41 -9.94 -11.04 11.68
N PRO A 42 -10.71 -10.59 12.70
CA PRO A 42 -11.46 -11.49 13.55
C PRO A 42 -12.46 -12.33 12.76
N VAL A 43 -12.55 -13.62 13.11
CA VAL A 43 -13.46 -14.58 12.46
C VAL A 43 -14.23 -15.44 13.46
N THR A 44 -15.34 -16.02 13.02
CA THR A 44 -16.08 -17.04 13.77
C THR A 44 -15.35 -18.38 13.74
N LYS A 45 -15.86 -19.38 14.47
CA LYS A 45 -15.34 -20.76 14.39
C LYS A 45 -15.45 -21.36 12.98
N ALA A 46 -16.42 -20.89 12.19
CA ALA A 46 -16.63 -21.29 10.80
C ALA A 46 -15.72 -20.53 9.81
N GLY A 47 -14.89 -19.60 10.28
CA GLY A 47 -14.00 -18.80 9.43
C GLY A 47 -14.67 -17.57 8.81
N GLU A 48 -15.91 -17.26 9.16
CA GLU A 48 -16.64 -16.09 8.66
C GLU A 48 -16.16 -14.82 9.34
N LEU A 49 -16.12 -13.70 8.62
CA LEU A 49 -15.71 -12.42 9.17
C LEU A 49 -16.64 -11.99 10.31
N LYS A 50 -16.05 -11.64 11.46
CA LYS A 50 -16.77 -11.33 12.69
C LYS A 50 -16.52 -9.90 13.15
N PRO A 51 -17.47 -8.97 12.99
CA PRO A 51 -17.39 -7.67 13.64
C PRO A 51 -17.33 -7.81 15.16
N LEU A 52 -16.49 -7.01 15.80
CA LEU A 52 -16.34 -7.00 17.25
C LEU A 52 -17.24 -5.95 17.88
N LYS A 53 -17.86 -6.30 19.02
CA LYS A 53 -18.61 -5.35 19.84
C LYS A 53 -17.68 -4.17 20.22
N GLN A 54 -18.15 -2.93 20.01
CA GLN A 54 -17.44 -1.67 20.26
C GLN A 54 -16.26 -1.33 19.34
N ALA A 55 -15.67 -2.28 18.63
CA ALA A 55 -14.54 -2.03 17.72
C ALA A 55 -14.92 -2.11 16.23
N GLY A 56 -16.09 -2.67 15.91
CA GLY A 56 -16.57 -2.83 14.54
C GLY A 56 -15.74 -3.86 13.76
N MET A 57 -15.49 -3.60 12.48
CA MET A 57 -14.61 -4.43 11.65
C MET A 57 -13.16 -4.01 11.85
N VAL A 58 -12.31 -4.97 12.18
CA VAL A 58 -10.91 -4.72 12.55
C VAL A 58 -9.97 -5.46 11.63
N ALA A 59 -8.97 -4.76 11.09
CA ALA A 59 -7.90 -5.35 10.30
C ALA A 59 -6.54 -5.09 10.98
N PHE A 60 -5.84 -6.16 11.34
CA PHE A 60 -4.52 -6.14 11.96
C PHE A 60 -3.44 -6.31 10.90
N PHE A 61 -2.46 -5.40 10.91
CA PHE A 61 -1.32 -5.38 9.99
C PHE A 61 -0.10 -6.13 10.56
N SER A 62 -0.27 -6.96 11.58
CA SER A 62 0.72 -7.95 12.04
C SER A 62 0.06 -8.96 12.99
N PRO A 63 0.67 -10.15 13.19
CA PRO A 63 0.27 -11.07 14.26
C PRO A 63 0.38 -10.41 15.65
N LEU A 64 1.45 -9.64 15.89
CA LEU A 64 1.66 -8.94 17.16
C LEU A 64 0.53 -7.94 17.48
N ALA A 65 0.06 -7.20 16.47
CA ALA A 65 -1.10 -6.31 16.61
C ALA A 65 -2.36 -7.07 17.04
N ALA A 66 -2.62 -8.23 16.41
CA ALA A 66 -3.76 -9.08 16.75
C ALA A 66 -3.64 -9.64 18.17
N ASP A 67 -2.46 -10.09 18.59
CA ASP A 67 -2.22 -10.67 19.91
C ASP A 67 -2.38 -9.64 21.04
N LEU A 68 -1.78 -8.45 20.88
CA LEU A 68 -1.93 -7.37 21.87
C LEU A 68 -3.38 -6.91 21.97
N PHE A 69 -4.07 -6.76 20.84
CA PHE A 69 -5.49 -6.43 20.83
C PHE A 69 -6.32 -7.52 21.52
N ALA A 70 -6.06 -8.79 21.24
CA ALA A 70 -6.77 -9.92 21.84
C ALA A 70 -6.60 -9.97 23.37
N GLN A 71 -5.40 -9.67 23.88
CA GLN A 71 -5.13 -9.59 25.31
C GLN A 71 -6.00 -8.53 25.99
N GLU A 72 -6.07 -7.32 25.43
CA GLU A 72 -6.90 -6.25 25.97
C GLU A 72 -8.40 -6.51 25.78
N TRP A 73 -8.78 -7.13 24.67
CA TRP A 73 -10.16 -7.49 24.40
C TRP A 73 -10.70 -8.51 25.41
N ARG A 74 -9.92 -9.53 25.76
CA ARG A 74 -10.31 -10.56 26.75
C ARG A 74 -10.49 -10.02 28.17
N LYS A 75 -9.82 -8.90 28.52
CA LYS A 75 -9.96 -8.26 29.85
C LYS A 75 -11.29 -7.50 30.00
N ARG A 76 -11.98 -7.18 28.91
CA ARG A 76 -13.21 -6.38 28.96
C ARG A 76 -14.42 -7.22 29.39
N PRO A 77 -15.30 -6.70 30.25
CA PRO A 77 -16.49 -7.42 30.68
C PRO A 77 -17.42 -7.70 29.50
N GLY A 78 -17.93 -8.95 29.41
CA GLY A 78 -18.84 -9.39 28.36
C GLY A 78 -18.18 -9.98 27.11
N ASN A 79 -16.85 -10.12 27.09
CA ASN A 79 -16.10 -10.79 26.02
C ASN A 79 -15.72 -12.23 26.42
N GLU A 80 -16.71 -13.13 26.49
CA GLU A 80 -16.52 -14.53 26.92
C GLU A 80 -16.26 -15.51 25.75
N GLY A 81 -15.89 -14.97 24.59
CA GLY A 81 -15.73 -15.73 23.35
C GLY A 81 -14.27 -16.07 23.02
N GLU A 82 -14.10 -17.12 22.24
CA GLU A 82 -12.83 -17.38 21.57
C GLU A 82 -12.53 -16.28 20.56
N PHE A 83 -11.33 -15.69 20.66
CA PHE A 83 -10.83 -14.70 19.71
C PHE A 83 -9.95 -15.42 18.69
N ARG A 84 -10.45 -15.56 17.46
CA ARG A 84 -9.73 -16.13 16.32
C ARG A 84 -9.54 -15.07 15.27
N VAL A 85 -8.38 -15.09 14.61
CA VAL A 85 -8.11 -14.26 13.44
C VAL A 85 -7.71 -15.14 12.27
N ALA A 86 -8.06 -14.71 11.07
CA ALA A 86 -7.66 -15.36 9.83
C ALA A 86 -7.11 -14.33 8.82
N PRO A 87 -6.18 -14.72 7.95
CA PRO A 87 -5.68 -13.85 6.90
C PRO A 87 -6.74 -13.63 5.83
N LEU A 88 -6.99 -12.36 5.48
CA LEU A 88 -7.89 -11.93 4.42
C LEU A 88 -7.18 -10.90 3.54
N ALA A 89 -7.46 -10.89 2.23
CA ALA A 89 -6.94 -9.82 1.38
C ALA A 89 -7.52 -8.48 1.83
N LEU A 90 -6.70 -7.42 1.83
CA LEU A 90 -7.13 -6.08 2.25
C LEU A 90 -8.32 -5.60 1.42
N THR A 91 -8.29 -5.81 0.11
CA THR A 91 -9.40 -5.47 -0.79
C THR A 91 -10.69 -6.20 -0.42
N GLN A 92 -10.62 -7.49 -0.07
CA GLN A 92 -11.78 -8.26 0.38
C GLN A 92 -12.32 -7.77 1.73
N PHE A 93 -11.43 -7.40 2.66
CA PHE A 93 -11.83 -6.77 3.92
C PHE A 93 -12.57 -5.45 3.69
N GLU A 94 -12.07 -4.60 2.79
CA GLU A 94 -12.72 -3.34 2.41
C GLU A 94 -14.09 -3.56 1.80
N SER A 95 -14.21 -4.48 0.83
CA SER A 95 -15.50 -4.80 0.22
C SER A 95 -16.50 -5.34 1.24
N ALA A 96 -16.06 -6.23 2.13
CA ALA A 96 -16.92 -6.76 3.19
C ALA A 96 -17.37 -5.66 4.16
N TYR A 97 -16.50 -4.71 4.49
CA TYR A 97 -16.85 -3.54 5.30
C TYR A 97 -17.91 -2.67 4.63
N LEU A 98 -17.72 -2.34 3.35
CA LEU A 98 -18.68 -1.51 2.61
C LEU A 98 -20.06 -2.18 2.55
N ALA A 99 -20.11 -3.47 2.20
CA ALA A 99 -21.36 -4.23 2.17
C ALA A 99 -22.05 -4.30 3.55
N ALA A 100 -21.28 -4.51 4.62
CA ALA A 100 -21.82 -4.54 5.97
C ALA A 100 -22.31 -3.14 6.43
N LYS A 101 -21.67 -2.07 5.97
CA LYS A 101 -22.03 -0.69 6.27
C LYS A 101 -23.34 -0.26 5.62
N GLU A 102 -23.68 -0.81 4.45
CA GLU A 102 -24.99 -0.58 3.82
C GLU A 102 -26.15 -1.05 4.71
N SER A 103 -25.94 -2.14 5.46
CA SER A 103 -26.93 -2.68 6.39
C SER A 103 -26.82 -2.08 7.81
N ASN A 104 -25.69 -1.48 8.16
CA ASN A 104 -25.43 -0.87 9.46
C ASN A 104 -24.54 0.38 9.31
N SER A 105 -25.18 1.55 9.23
CA SER A 105 -24.49 2.83 9.00
C SER A 105 -23.46 3.18 10.07
N ASP A 106 -23.67 2.72 11.29
CA ASP A 106 -22.83 3.01 12.46
C ASP A 106 -21.65 2.04 12.59
N LEU A 107 -21.51 1.09 11.65
CA LEU A 107 -20.41 0.15 11.66
C LEU A 107 -19.08 0.89 11.44
N ALA A 108 -18.25 0.86 12.47
CA ALA A 108 -16.89 1.37 12.41
C ALA A 108 -15.94 0.38 11.72
N LYS A 109 -14.94 0.92 11.02
CA LYS A 109 -13.75 0.20 10.56
C LYS A 109 -12.55 0.69 11.33
N THR A 110 -11.70 -0.22 11.79
CA THR A 110 -10.47 0.11 12.50
C THR A 110 -9.30 -0.65 11.89
N TYR A 111 -8.24 0.08 11.53
CA TYR A 111 -6.95 -0.52 11.26
C TYR A 111 -6.11 -0.54 12.52
N VAL A 112 -5.39 -1.65 12.73
CA VAL A 112 -4.44 -1.77 13.82
C VAL A 112 -3.06 -1.97 13.19
N PRO A 113 -2.20 -0.93 13.19
CA PRO A 113 -0.87 -1.02 12.61
C PRO A 113 0.01 -1.99 13.41
N ASP A 114 1.11 -2.44 12.80
CA ASP A 114 2.12 -3.21 13.52
C ASP A 114 2.81 -2.34 14.59
N PRO A 115 2.64 -2.65 15.89
CA PRO A 115 3.23 -1.87 16.97
C PRO A 115 4.76 -1.83 16.91
N ALA A 116 5.42 -2.83 16.32
CA ALA A 116 6.87 -2.85 16.16
C ALA A 116 7.36 -1.81 15.14
N GLN A 117 6.51 -1.39 14.20
CA GLN A 117 6.87 -0.41 13.17
C GLN A 117 6.64 1.04 13.62
N ILE A 118 5.87 1.27 14.70
CA ILE A 118 5.49 2.62 15.15
C ILE A 118 6.70 3.56 15.31
N PRO A 119 7.82 3.16 15.96
CA PRO A 119 8.96 4.05 16.11
C PRO A 119 9.58 4.47 14.76
N ALA A 120 9.65 3.55 13.81
CA ALA A 120 10.16 3.82 12.47
C ALA A 120 9.25 4.78 11.70
N VAL A 121 7.93 4.55 11.75
CA VAL A 121 6.94 5.47 11.13
C VAL A 121 7.07 6.87 11.74
N VAL A 122 7.15 7.00 13.06
CA VAL A 122 7.32 8.30 13.72
C VAL A 122 8.59 8.99 13.24
N GLY A 123 9.72 8.27 13.19
CA GLY A 123 10.99 8.80 12.71
C GLY A 123 10.92 9.32 11.27
N LEU A 124 10.29 8.55 10.37
CA LEU A 124 10.14 8.94 8.97
C LEU A 124 9.17 10.12 8.80
N GLN A 125 8.05 10.13 9.52
CA GLN A 125 7.09 11.24 9.45
C GLN A 125 7.69 12.58 9.90
N LEU A 126 8.57 12.56 10.90
CA LEU A 126 9.34 13.75 11.32
C LEU A 126 10.29 14.23 10.21
N GLN A 127 10.98 13.30 9.54
CA GLN A 127 11.83 13.63 8.37
C GLN A 127 11.00 14.17 7.20
N GLN A 128 9.75 13.74 7.07
CA GLN A 128 8.78 14.22 6.09
C GLN A 128 8.09 15.54 6.51
N GLY A 129 8.53 16.19 7.59
CA GLY A 129 8.10 17.53 8.00
C GLY A 129 6.87 17.57 8.91
N ARG A 130 6.37 16.43 9.39
CA ARG A 130 5.28 16.41 10.39
C ARG A 130 5.78 16.78 11.78
N THR A 131 4.88 17.27 12.62
CA THR A 131 5.18 17.47 14.04
C THR A 131 5.24 16.12 14.78
N MET A 132 5.93 16.09 15.94
CA MET A 132 6.02 14.89 16.77
C MET A 132 4.66 14.37 17.23
N GLU A 133 3.74 15.29 17.57
CA GLU A 133 2.40 14.92 18.02
C GLU A 133 1.60 14.27 16.91
N GLU A 134 1.57 14.89 15.72
CA GLU A 134 0.90 14.34 14.54
C GLU A 134 1.51 12.99 14.13
N ALA A 135 2.83 12.90 14.06
CA ALA A 135 3.54 11.67 13.69
C ALA A 135 3.18 10.51 14.63
N ARG A 136 3.19 10.75 15.96
CA ARG A 136 2.79 9.73 16.96
C ARG A 136 1.33 9.35 16.86
N SER A 137 0.46 10.32 16.63
CA SER A 137 -0.97 10.11 16.54
C SER A 137 -1.35 9.30 15.30
N LEU A 138 -0.76 9.62 14.14
CA LEU A 138 -1.00 8.91 12.89
C LEU A 138 -0.39 7.50 12.91
N ALA A 139 0.85 7.35 13.37
CA ALA A 139 1.53 6.04 13.44
C ALA A 139 0.78 4.99 14.29
N ARG A 140 -0.07 5.43 15.22
CA ARG A 140 -0.91 4.54 16.06
C ARG A 140 -2.27 4.20 15.44
N ARG A 141 -2.71 4.98 14.45
CA ARG A 141 -4.07 4.88 13.86
C ARG A 141 -4.06 4.32 12.46
N GLU A 142 -2.97 4.52 11.72
CA GLU A 142 -2.88 4.17 10.31
C GLU A 142 -1.73 3.19 10.06
N PRO A 143 -1.93 2.19 9.20
CA PRO A 143 -0.85 1.36 8.68
C PRO A 143 -0.10 2.13 7.59
N TYR A 144 1.21 1.86 7.50
CA TYR A 144 2.12 2.56 6.61
C TYR A 144 2.83 1.61 5.65
N VAL A 145 2.95 2.05 4.40
CA VAL A 145 3.78 1.44 3.38
C VAL A 145 5.08 2.23 3.29
N PHE A 146 6.21 1.54 3.41
CA PHE A 146 7.54 2.10 3.24
C PHE A 146 7.97 1.93 1.80
N CYS A 147 8.38 3.02 1.16
CA CYS A 147 8.95 3.01 -0.19
C CYS A 147 10.29 3.75 -0.20
N PRO A 148 11.26 3.32 -1.03
CA PRO A 148 12.45 4.11 -1.34
C PRO A 148 12.09 5.45 -1.98
N ASP A 149 12.83 6.51 -1.65
CA ASP A 149 12.74 7.83 -2.27
C ASP A 149 14.15 8.38 -2.57
N PRO A 150 14.54 8.59 -3.84
CA PRO A 150 13.76 8.28 -5.05
C PRO A 150 13.45 6.78 -5.19
N LEU A 151 12.42 6.45 -5.95
CA LEU A 151 12.03 5.05 -6.20
C LEU A 151 13.21 4.26 -6.80
N VAL A 152 13.35 3.01 -6.36
CA VAL A 152 14.40 2.10 -6.80
C VAL A 152 13.80 0.97 -7.62
N ARG A 153 14.36 0.70 -8.79
CA ARG A 153 14.01 -0.47 -9.60
C ARG A 153 14.94 -1.63 -9.24
N ILE A 154 14.37 -2.79 -8.96
CA ILE A 154 15.12 -4.04 -8.79
C ILE A 154 14.65 -5.07 -9.82
N THR A 155 15.53 -6.00 -10.18
CA THR A 155 15.12 -7.18 -10.95
C THR A 155 14.75 -8.28 -9.98
N GLN A 156 13.50 -8.74 -10.04
CA GLN A 156 13.01 -9.88 -9.29
C GLN A 156 12.88 -11.06 -10.25
N THR A 157 13.43 -12.21 -9.86
CA THR A 157 13.27 -13.46 -10.61
C THR A 157 12.37 -14.39 -9.82
N GLN A 158 11.23 -14.77 -10.40
CA GLN A 158 10.28 -15.71 -9.83
C GLN A 158 9.89 -16.73 -10.89
N ASP A 159 9.96 -18.02 -10.55
CA ASP A 159 9.61 -19.14 -11.45
C ASP A 159 10.28 -19.06 -12.84
N GLY A 160 11.56 -18.66 -12.86
CA GLY A 160 12.35 -18.52 -14.09
C GLY A 160 12.01 -17.29 -14.95
N LYS A 161 11.08 -16.43 -14.51
CA LYS A 161 10.76 -15.15 -15.16
C LYS A 161 11.37 -14.01 -14.37
N SER A 162 12.14 -13.17 -15.05
CA SER A 162 12.68 -11.93 -14.49
C SER A 162 11.78 -10.76 -14.85
N SER A 163 11.40 -9.97 -13.86
CA SER A 163 10.67 -8.72 -14.02
C SER A 163 11.38 -7.60 -13.28
N THR A 164 11.26 -6.38 -13.79
CA THR A 164 11.70 -5.18 -13.08
C THR A 164 10.54 -4.69 -12.22
N VAL A 165 10.78 -4.52 -10.93
CA VAL A 165 9.78 -4.07 -9.95
C VAL A 165 10.30 -2.90 -9.13
N VAL A 166 9.37 -2.08 -8.63
CA VAL A 166 9.64 -1.04 -7.65
C VAL A 166 9.10 -1.51 -6.29
N PRO A 167 9.97 -1.92 -5.36
CA PRO A 167 9.53 -2.57 -4.13
C PRO A 167 9.13 -1.54 -3.07
N CYS A 168 7.95 -1.75 -2.51
CA CYS A 168 7.48 -1.14 -1.27
C CYS A 168 7.01 -2.24 -0.32
N ALA A 169 6.92 -1.96 0.98
CA ALA A 169 6.47 -2.96 1.95
C ALA A 169 5.83 -2.35 3.19
N PHE A 170 5.03 -3.13 3.91
CA PHE A 170 4.56 -2.77 5.26
C PHE A 170 5.59 -3.02 6.37
N THR A 171 6.79 -3.53 6.04
CA THR A 171 7.86 -3.81 6.98
C THR A 171 9.04 -2.88 6.77
N PHE A 172 9.38 -2.07 7.77
CA PHE A 172 10.48 -1.11 7.71
C PHE A 172 11.82 -1.80 7.42
N THR A 173 12.14 -2.87 8.16
CA THR A 173 13.43 -3.56 8.07
C THR A 173 13.75 -4.04 6.65
N SER A 174 12.75 -4.61 5.95
CA SER A 174 12.94 -5.10 4.58
C SER A 174 13.34 -3.97 3.63
N MET A 175 12.69 -2.81 3.73
CA MET A 175 12.97 -1.66 2.88
C MET A 175 14.25 -0.93 3.31
N ALA A 176 14.55 -0.89 4.62
CA ALA A 176 15.80 -0.31 5.13
C ALA A 176 17.02 -1.09 4.65
N LEU A 177 16.95 -2.42 4.62
CA LEU A 177 18.00 -3.27 4.05
C LEU A 177 18.20 -3.03 2.56
N LEU A 178 17.10 -2.87 1.80
CA LEU A 178 17.16 -2.51 0.39
C LEU A 178 17.84 -1.15 0.18
N VAL A 179 17.37 -0.11 0.88
CA VAL A 179 17.93 1.24 0.77
C VAL A 179 19.40 1.27 1.16
N ASN A 180 19.79 0.57 2.23
CA ASN A 180 21.18 0.46 2.63
C ASN A 180 22.04 -0.17 1.51
N ARG A 181 21.56 -1.26 0.89
CA ARG A 181 22.25 -1.89 -0.25
C ARG A 181 22.34 -0.96 -1.46
N THR A 182 21.26 -0.26 -1.80
CA THR A 182 21.24 0.71 -2.90
C THR A 182 22.26 1.81 -2.67
N ASN A 183 22.36 2.31 -1.44
CA ASN A 183 23.24 3.43 -1.10
C ASN A 183 24.73 3.09 -1.06
N GLN A 184 25.12 1.81 -1.01
CA GLN A 184 26.54 1.42 -0.98
C GLN A 184 27.33 1.96 -2.18
N ASN A 185 26.68 2.14 -3.33
CA ASN A 185 27.31 2.59 -4.57
C ASN A 185 26.60 3.81 -5.18
N ALA A 186 25.69 4.46 -4.45
CA ALA A 186 24.87 5.52 -4.99
C ALA A 186 25.57 6.88 -4.95
N LYS A 187 25.45 7.66 -6.04
CA LYS A 187 25.93 9.05 -6.11
C LYS A 187 25.07 10.01 -5.29
N ALA A 188 23.80 9.67 -5.08
CA ALA A 188 22.86 10.40 -4.26
C ALA A 188 22.15 9.40 -3.33
N PRO A 189 21.95 9.76 -2.05
CA PRO A 189 21.33 8.85 -1.10
C PRO A 189 19.85 8.66 -1.43
N THR A 190 19.43 7.40 -1.45
CA THR A 190 18.03 7.01 -1.35
C THR A 190 17.65 6.98 0.13
N VAL A 191 16.50 7.53 0.47
CA VAL A 191 15.91 7.46 1.82
C VAL A 191 14.65 6.61 1.80
N LEU A 192 14.05 6.37 2.96
CA LEU A 192 12.72 5.80 3.03
C LEU A 192 11.69 6.90 3.24
N ARG A 193 10.52 6.72 2.65
CA ARG A 193 9.30 7.46 2.98
C ARG A 193 8.25 6.51 3.51
N ALA A 194 7.49 6.97 4.50
CA ALA A 194 6.30 6.28 4.98
C ALA A 194 5.06 6.95 4.36
N TYR A 195 4.23 6.13 3.72
CA TYR A 195 2.94 6.52 3.14
C TYR A 195 1.83 5.82 3.89
N SER A 196 0.83 6.54 4.38
CA SER A 196 -0.40 5.90 4.83
C SER A 196 -1.09 5.21 3.63
N LEU A 197 -2.07 4.35 3.88
CA LEU A 197 -2.83 3.73 2.78
C LEU A 197 -3.44 4.79 1.86
N GLN A 198 -3.97 5.88 2.43
CA GLN A 198 -4.55 6.96 1.65
C GLN A 198 -3.49 7.70 0.84
N GLU A 199 -2.35 8.03 1.46
CA GLU A 199 -1.23 8.68 0.75
C GLU A 199 -0.68 7.78 -0.36
N MET A 200 -0.67 6.45 -0.16
CA MET A 200 -0.23 5.50 -1.18
C MET A 200 -1.22 5.41 -2.34
N VAL A 201 -2.53 5.36 -2.07
CA VAL A 201 -3.57 5.39 -3.11
C VAL A 201 -3.48 6.70 -3.90
N GLN A 202 -3.30 7.83 -3.22
CA GLN A 202 -3.10 9.12 -3.86
C GLN A 202 -1.83 9.13 -4.71
N PHE A 203 -0.71 8.64 -4.16
CA PHE A 203 0.54 8.52 -4.89
C PHE A 203 0.40 7.68 -6.16
N LEU A 204 -0.26 6.52 -6.09
CA LEU A 204 -0.50 5.67 -7.25
C LEU A 204 -1.46 6.29 -8.28
N SER A 205 -2.42 7.09 -7.82
CA SER A 205 -3.39 7.78 -8.66
C SER A 205 -2.80 9.05 -9.31
N GLU A 206 -1.81 9.70 -8.71
CA GLU A 206 -1.20 10.93 -9.23
C GLU A 206 0.09 10.65 -10.01
N GLN A 207 0.85 9.64 -9.60
CA GLN A 207 2.06 9.24 -10.30
C GLN A 207 1.70 8.55 -11.61
N SER A 208 2.34 9.01 -12.66
CA SER A 208 2.20 8.46 -13.98
C SER A 208 3.56 7.91 -14.45
N GLY A 209 3.53 6.73 -15.06
CA GLY A 209 4.72 6.10 -15.64
C GLY A 209 5.04 4.71 -15.11
N ASP A 210 6.16 4.18 -15.62
CA ASP A 210 6.55 2.78 -15.41
C ASP A 210 6.83 2.44 -13.95
N ASP A 211 7.23 3.40 -13.13
CA ASP A 211 7.52 3.14 -11.72
C ASP A 211 6.27 2.84 -10.90
N ALA A 212 5.19 3.61 -11.09
CA ALA A 212 3.89 3.32 -10.46
C ALA A 212 3.32 1.99 -10.99
N ARG A 213 3.46 1.74 -12.29
CA ARG A 213 3.03 0.48 -12.94
C ARG A 213 3.79 -0.74 -12.45
N ASN A 214 5.08 -0.61 -12.17
CA ASN A 214 5.92 -1.71 -11.69
C ASN A 214 6.03 -1.76 -10.16
N LEU A 215 5.33 -0.88 -9.44
CA LEU A 215 5.30 -0.89 -7.98
C LEU A 215 4.66 -2.17 -7.46
N VAL A 216 5.31 -2.81 -6.50
CA VAL A 216 4.82 -4.00 -5.79
C VAL A 216 4.87 -3.73 -4.29
N ILE A 217 3.77 -4.04 -3.60
CA ILE A 217 3.67 -3.86 -2.14
C ILE A 217 3.75 -5.23 -1.48
N ALA A 218 4.83 -5.47 -0.74
CA ALA A 218 4.97 -6.68 0.04
C ALA A 218 4.02 -6.66 1.24
N SER A 219 3.21 -7.72 1.35
CA SER A 219 2.19 -7.91 2.39
C SER A 219 2.79 -7.98 3.80
N PRO A 220 2.12 -7.44 4.83
CA PRO A 220 2.55 -7.57 6.22
C PRO A 220 2.30 -8.97 6.79
N ILE A 221 1.33 -9.70 6.22
CA ILE A 221 1.01 -11.09 6.58
C ILE A 221 1.46 -11.97 5.42
N ALA A 222 2.31 -12.94 5.71
CA ALA A 222 2.73 -13.93 4.72
C ALA A 222 1.50 -14.69 4.17
N ALA A 223 1.55 -15.06 2.90
CA ALA A 223 0.57 -16.00 2.37
C ALA A 223 0.67 -17.32 3.15
N PRO A 224 -0.45 -18.02 3.39
CA PRO A 224 -0.39 -19.38 3.91
C PRO A 224 0.51 -20.19 2.97
N THR A 225 1.58 -20.78 3.50
CA THR A 225 2.31 -21.80 2.75
C THR A 225 1.32 -22.93 2.51
N ALA A 226 1.08 -23.28 1.24
CA ALA A 226 0.35 -24.50 0.93
C ALA A 226 1.13 -25.65 1.60
N GLU A 227 0.55 -26.22 2.65
CA GLU A 227 1.06 -27.46 3.23
C GLU A 227 0.97 -28.53 2.14
N ASN A 228 2.12 -28.99 1.68
CA ASN A 228 2.25 -30.23 0.92
C ASN A 228 2.23 -31.41 1.90
#